data_AF-A0A962UPZ3-F1
#
_entry.id   AF-A0A962UPZ3-F1
#
_cell.length_a   1.000
_cell.length_b   1.000
_cell.length_c   1.000
_cell.angle_alpha   90.00
_cell.angle_beta   90.00
_cell.angle_gamma   90.00
#
_symmetry.space_group_name_H-M   'P 1'
#
loop_
_entity.id
_entity.type
_entity.pdbx_description
1 polymer ?
#
loop_
_entity_poly.entity_id
_entity_poly.type
_entity_poly.pdbx_seq_one_letter_code
_entity_poly.pdbx_strand_id
1 'polypeptide(L)'
;MLEALNEIERLLRSHGHTYHANLAGIAAVLSVKDPIAACRAINSDDWWQGADSLAALDLGLSGGFTSQARQDAHALRLALIDVFSTLLAHGECNEAGEIVVSQFRKWLESHM
;
A
#
# COMPACT_ATOMS: atom_id res chain seq x y z
N MET A 1 8.94 -7.06 0.66
CA MET A 1 8.56 -5.91 1.50
C MET A 1 9.28 -4.62 1.13
N LEU A 2 10.61 -4.51 1.25
CA LEU A 2 11.33 -3.24 0.96
C LEU A 2 11.03 -2.66 -0.43
N GLU A 3 11.11 -3.48 -1.49
CA GLU A 3 10.83 -3.03 -2.86
C GLU A 3 9.39 -2.51 -3.01
N ALA A 4 8.42 -3.24 -2.47
CA ALA A 4 7.02 -2.81 -2.47
C ALA A 4 6.82 -1.48 -1.70
N LEU A 5 7.47 -1.31 -0.55
CA LEU A 5 7.41 -0.07 0.24
C LEU A 5 8.04 1.11 -0.50
N ASN A 6 9.18 0.90 -1.16
CA ASN A 6 9.82 1.92 -1.99
C ASN A 6 8.95 2.32 -3.19
N GLU A 7 8.28 1.35 -3.81
CA GLU A 7 7.36 1.61 -4.91
C GLU A 7 6.13 2.38 -4.46
N ILE A 8 5.53 2.00 -3.32
CA ILE A 8 4.44 2.75 -2.69
C ILE A 8 4.88 4.20 -2.42
N GLU A 9 6.04 4.41 -1.79
CA GLU A 9 6.56 5.75 -1.54
C GLU A 9 6.70 6.56 -2.84
N ARG A 10 7.34 5.97 -3.86
CA ARG A 10 7.58 6.62 -5.15
C ARG A 10 6.28 7.06 -5.82
N LEU A 11 5.30 6.16 -5.89
CA LEU A 11 3.99 6.41 -6.49
C LEU A 11 3.22 7.50 -5.72
N LEU A 12 3.15 7.39 -4.40
CA LEU A 12 2.43 8.36 -3.59
C LEU A 12 3.07 9.75 -3.68
N ARG A 13 4.40 9.82 -3.72
CA ARG A 13 5.14 11.08 -3.85
C ARG A 13 4.89 11.72 -5.22
N SER A 14 4.82 10.94 -6.31
CA SER A 14 4.54 11.50 -7.65
C SER A 14 3.11 12.02 -7.80
N HIS A 15 2.17 11.53 -6.99
CA HIS A 15 0.77 11.97 -6.98
C HIS A 15 0.46 13.00 -5.87
N GLY A 16 1.47 13.49 -5.15
CA GLY A 16 1.29 14.55 -4.14
C GLY A 16 0.82 14.08 -2.76
N HIS A 17 0.67 12.77 -2.54
CA HIS A 17 0.28 12.18 -1.25
C HIS A 17 1.47 12.12 -0.28
N THR A 18 1.96 13.29 0.13
CA THR A 18 3.23 13.42 0.89
C THR A 18 3.19 12.73 2.25
N TYR A 19 2.06 12.81 2.96
CA TYR A 19 1.90 12.13 4.25
C TYR A 19 2.05 10.61 4.09
N HIS A 20 1.27 10.01 3.19
CA HIS A 20 1.27 8.57 2.94
C HIS A 20 2.60 8.08 2.35
N ALA A 21 3.24 8.88 1.49
CA ALA A 21 4.59 8.59 0.99
C ALA A 21 5.61 8.50 2.15
N ASN A 22 5.51 9.40 3.13
CA ASN A 22 6.39 9.37 4.30
C ASN A 22 6.11 8.16 5.20
N LEU A 23 4.85 7.72 5.35
CA LEU A 23 4.52 6.47 6.06
C LEU A 23 5.23 5.28 5.41
N ALA A 24 5.16 5.17 4.08
CA ALA A 24 5.82 4.11 3.33
C ALA A 24 7.36 4.18 3.45
N GLY A 25 7.95 5.37 3.37
CA GLY A 25 9.39 5.56 3.54
C GLY A 25 9.89 5.20 4.96
N ILE A 26 9.14 5.55 6.00
CA ILE A 26 9.46 5.15 7.38
C ILE A 26 9.41 3.62 7.51
N ALA A 27 8.36 2.99 6.99
CA ALA A 27 8.23 1.55 6.99
C ALA A 27 9.36 0.87 6.20
N ALA A 28 9.80 1.44 5.08
CA ALA A 28 10.93 0.94 4.29
C ALA A 28 12.23 0.97 5.12
N VAL A 29 12.53 2.09 5.77
CA VAL A 29 13.69 2.23 6.67
C VAL A 29 13.64 1.24 7.82
N LEU A 30 12.46 1.05 8.43
CA LEU A 30 12.27 0.06 9.48
C LEU A 30 12.49 -1.36 8.95
N SER A 31 12.00 -1.68 7.75
CA SER A 31 12.07 -3.04 7.19
C SER A 31 13.51 -3.54 7.01
N VAL A 32 14.46 -2.63 6.77
CA VAL A 32 15.89 -2.97 6.67
C VAL A 32 16.50 -3.28 8.04
N LYS A 33 16.05 -2.59 9.10
CA LYS A 33 16.61 -2.69 10.45
C LYS A 33 15.94 -3.78 11.28
N ASP A 34 14.62 -3.80 11.26
CA ASP A 34 13.75 -4.68 12.03
C ASP A 34 12.45 -4.92 11.22
N PRO A 35 12.38 -6.05 10.47
CA PRO A 35 11.19 -6.41 9.70
C PRO A 35 9.92 -6.55 10.54
N ILE A 36 10.02 -6.95 11.80
CA ILE A 36 8.86 -7.11 12.68
C ILE A 36 8.35 -5.73 13.11
N ALA A 37 9.24 -4.81 13.46
CA ALA A 37 8.85 -3.43 13.76
C ALA A 37 8.20 -2.74 12.55
N ALA A 38 8.69 -3.02 11.33
CA ALA A 38 8.05 -2.54 10.12
C ALA A 38 6.63 -3.11 9.95
N CYS A 39 6.44 -4.42 10.16
CA CYS A 39 5.11 -5.05 10.10
C CYS A 39 4.16 -4.41 11.11
N ARG A 40 4.60 -4.14 12.33
CA ARG A 40 3.79 -3.45 13.36
C ARG A 40 3.44 -2.00 12.98
N ALA A 41 4.37 -1.28 12.37
CA ALA A 41 4.11 0.09 11.90
C ALA A 41 3.08 0.11 10.76
N ILE A 42 3.17 -0.86 9.85
CA ILE A 42 2.22 -1.06 8.75
C ILE A 42 0.87 -1.59 9.25
N ASN A 43 0.84 -2.35 10.35
CA ASN A 43 -0.38 -2.89 10.96
C ASN A 43 -1.15 -1.81 11.74
N SER A 44 -1.57 -0.75 11.05
CA SER A 44 -2.23 0.42 11.64
C SER A 44 -3.37 0.95 10.78
N ASP A 45 -4.24 1.76 11.39
CA ASP A 45 -5.39 2.38 10.71
C ASP A 45 -4.96 3.29 9.55
N ASP A 46 -3.86 4.02 9.73
CA ASP A 46 -3.26 4.88 8.70
C ASP A 46 -2.98 4.12 7.38
N TRP A 47 -2.75 2.81 7.47
CA TRP A 47 -2.51 1.97 6.30
C TRP A 47 -3.80 1.36 5.72
N TRP A 48 -4.70 0.86 6.57
CA TRP A 48 -5.76 -0.06 6.12
C TRP A 48 -7.19 0.41 6.40
N GLN A 49 -7.40 1.38 7.29
CA GLN A 49 -8.72 1.69 7.82
C GLN A 49 -9.08 3.17 7.70
N GLY A 50 -10.25 3.43 7.12
CA GLY A 50 -10.80 4.78 6.97
C GLY A 50 -10.55 5.37 5.59
N ALA A 51 -11.28 6.46 5.31
CA ALA A 51 -11.28 7.11 3.99
C ALA A 51 -9.95 7.77 3.63
N ASP A 52 -9.15 8.14 4.64
CA ASP A 52 -7.84 8.77 4.48
C ASP A 52 -6.68 7.77 4.66
N SER A 53 -6.95 6.47 4.75
CA SER A 53 -5.90 5.46 4.84
C SER A 53 -5.14 5.33 3.52
N LEU A 54 -3.89 4.87 3.59
CA LEU A 54 -3.04 4.65 2.42
C LEU A 54 -3.73 3.73 1.41
N ALA A 55 -4.37 2.65 1.86
CA ALA A 55 -5.05 1.71 1.00
C ALA A 55 -6.38 2.24 0.41
N ALA A 56 -6.94 3.33 0.94
CA ALA A 56 -8.12 3.98 0.38
C ALA A 56 -7.80 4.93 -0.80
N LEU A 57 -6.53 5.26 -1.03
CA LEU A 57 -6.12 6.15 -2.10
C LEU A 57 -6.27 5.48 -3.49
N ASP A 58 -6.89 6.21 -4.42
CA ASP A 58 -6.95 5.82 -5.83
C ASP A 58 -6.13 6.80 -6.68
N LEU A 59 -4.96 6.34 -7.14
CA LEU A 59 -4.07 7.16 -7.98
C LEU A 59 -4.66 7.48 -9.35
N GLY A 60 -5.60 6.66 -9.83
CA GLY A 60 -6.35 6.92 -11.04
C GLY A 60 -7.23 8.15 -10.88
N LEU A 61 -7.84 8.32 -9.71
CA LEU A 61 -8.62 9.52 -9.38
C LEU A 61 -7.73 10.74 -9.19
N SER A 62 -6.67 10.66 -8.36
CA SER A 62 -5.78 11.80 -8.09
C SER A 62 -5.01 12.25 -9.33
N GLY A 63 -4.64 11.31 -10.21
CA GLY A 63 -3.93 11.58 -11.45
C GLY A 63 -4.83 11.90 -12.65
N GLY A 64 -6.10 12.25 -12.42
CA GLY A 64 -7.02 12.73 -13.47
C GLY A 64 -7.42 11.69 -14.51
N PHE A 65 -7.43 10.41 -14.12
CA PHE A 65 -7.79 9.25 -14.96
C PHE A 65 -6.95 9.07 -16.23
N THR A 66 -5.74 9.64 -16.27
CA THR A 66 -4.80 9.41 -17.37
C THR A 66 -4.37 7.94 -17.43
N SER A 67 -3.89 7.49 -18.60
CA SER A 67 -3.39 6.12 -18.75
C SER A 67 -2.27 5.80 -17.75
N GLN A 68 -1.36 6.75 -17.51
CA GLN A 68 -0.29 6.59 -16.53
C GLN A 68 -0.86 6.48 -15.10
N ALA A 69 -1.81 7.35 -14.72
CA ALA A 69 -2.44 7.30 -13.40
C ALA A 69 -3.15 5.96 -13.12
N ARG A 70 -3.74 5.35 -14.15
CA ARG A 70 -4.35 4.01 -14.04
C ARG A 70 -3.30 2.92 -13.86
N GLN A 71 -2.17 3.01 -14.56
CA GLN A 71 -1.04 2.08 -14.36
C GLN A 71 -0.44 2.22 -12.96
N ASP A 72 -0.29 3.45 -12.48
CA ASP A 72 0.19 3.76 -11.15
C ASP A 72 -0.78 3.22 -10.07
N ALA A 73 -2.09 3.38 -10.26
CA ALA A 73 -3.09 2.80 -9.35
C ALA A 73 -3.04 1.28 -9.32
N HIS A 74 -2.79 0.64 -10.46
CA HIS A 74 -2.58 -0.81 -10.54
C HIS A 74 -1.29 -1.22 -9.80
N ALA A 75 -0.19 -0.51 -10.01
CA ALA A 75 1.08 -0.76 -9.32
C ALA A 75 0.96 -0.58 -7.80
N LEU A 76 0.24 0.45 -7.34
CA LEU A 76 -0.01 0.68 -5.91
C LEU A 76 -0.76 -0.50 -5.29
N ARG A 77 -1.81 -1.00 -5.95
CA ARG A 77 -2.59 -2.15 -5.45
C ARG A 77 -1.75 -3.41 -5.35
N LEU A 78 -0.90 -3.70 -6.35
CA LEU A 78 0.02 -4.84 -6.30
C LEU A 78 1.01 -4.72 -5.14
N ALA A 79 1.63 -3.55 -4.97
CA ALA A 79 2.56 -3.32 -3.88
C ALA A 79 1.89 -3.44 -2.50
N LEU A 80 0.64 -2.98 -2.35
CA LEU A 80 -0.15 -3.14 -1.13
C LEU A 80 -0.46 -4.61 -0.83
N ILE A 81 -0.78 -5.42 -1.84
CA ILE A 81 -0.98 -6.87 -1.68
C ILE A 81 0.30 -7.55 -1.19
N ASP A 82 1.47 -7.18 -1.74
CA ASP A 82 2.76 -7.74 -1.35
C ASP A 82 3.16 -7.37 0.08
N VAL A 83 2.93 -6.11 0.47
CA VAL A 83 3.14 -5.62 1.84
C VAL A 83 2.25 -6.41 2.81
N PHE A 84 0.96 -6.53 2.50
CA PHE A 84 0.02 -7.27 3.35
C PHE A 84 0.35 -8.75 3.46
N SER A 85 0.77 -9.37 2.36
CA SER A 85 1.19 -10.78 2.35
C SER A 85 2.43 -10.99 3.22
N THR A 86 3.33 -10.00 3.27
CA THR A 86 4.48 -10.04 4.19
C THR A 86 4.03 -9.90 5.65
N LEU A 87 3.10 -8.99 5.95
CA LEU A 87 2.53 -8.81 7.29
C LEU A 87 1.97 -10.14 7.83
N LEU A 88 1.16 -10.84 7.03
CA LEU A 88 0.63 -12.16 7.40
C LEU A 88 1.72 -13.22 7.60
N ALA A 89 2.76 -13.23 6.75
CA ALA A 89 3.87 -14.16 6.86
C ALA A 89 4.68 -13.98 8.17
N HIS A 90 4.63 -12.78 8.75
CA HIS A 90 5.22 -12.47 10.05
C HIS A 90 4.26 -12.70 11.24
N GLY A 91 3.07 -13.24 11.00
CA GLY A 91 2.09 -13.61 12.04
C GLY A 91 1.26 -12.44 12.57
N GLU A 92 1.30 -11.29 11.89
CA GLU A 92 0.43 -10.16 12.20
C GLU A 92 -0.98 -10.39 11.61
N CYS A 93 -2.00 -9.86 12.27
CA CYS A 93 -3.40 -9.92 11.81
C CYS A 93 -3.95 -8.50 11.66
N ASN A 94 -4.71 -8.25 10.57
CA ASN A 94 -5.40 -6.99 10.35
C ASN A 94 -6.68 -7.21 9.51
N GLU A 95 -7.84 -7.20 10.17
CA GLU A 95 -9.13 -7.49 9.53
C GLU A 95 -9.49 -6.47 8.44
N ALA A 96 -9.21 -5.18 8.65
CA ALA A 96 -9.45 -4.14 7.65
C ALA A 96 -8.60 -4.37 6.39
N GLY A 97 -7.31 -4.68 6.58
CA GLY A 97 -6.38 -5.01 5.51
C GLY A 97 -6.79 -6.26 4.74
N GLU A 98 -7.29 -7.31 5.41
CA GLU A 98 -7.81 -8.51 4.74
C GLU A 98 -8.96 -8.18 3.79
N ILE A 99 -9.91 -7.36 4.24
CA ILE A 99 -11.05 -6.93 3.42
C ILE A 99 -10.55 -6.14 2.21
N VAL A 100 -9.68 -5.15 2.42
CA VAL A 100 -9.17 -4.29 1.34
C VAL A 100 -8.37 -5.10 0.30
N VAL A 101 -7.46 -5.96 0.75
CA VAL A 101 -6.64 -6.81 -0.12
C VAL A 101 -7.50 -7.84 -0.87
N SER A 102 -8.56 -8.35 -0.25
CA SER A 102 -9.54 -9.19 -0.95
C SER A 102 -10.21 -8.45 -2.11
N GLN A 103 -10.58 -7.18 -1.91
CA GLN A 103 -11.14 -6.36 -2.99
C GLN A 103 -10.12 -6.08 -4.09
N PHE A 104 -8.86 -5.81 -3.74
CA PHE A 104 -7.81 -5.60 -4.74
C PHE A 104 -7.57 -6.85 -5.59
N ARG A 105 -7.51 -8.04 -4.98
CA ARG A 105 -7.35 -9.30 -5.71
C ARG A 105 -8.50 -9.55 -6.70
N LYS A 106 -9.75 -9.36 -6.25
CA LYS A 106 -10.93 -9.47 -7.14
C LYS A 106 -10.90 -8.47 -8.29
N TRP A 107 -10.47 -7.25 -8.01
CA TRP A 107 -10.34 -6.20 -9.02
C TRP A 107 -9.31 -6.60 -10.08
N LEU A 108 -8.14 -7.09 -9.67
CA LEU A 108 -7.09 -7.57 -10.58
C LEU A 108 -7.58 -8.71 -11.48
N GLU A 109 -8.27 -9.71 -10.92
CA GLU A 109 -8.85 -10.82 -11.68
C GLU A 109 -9.86 -10.36 -12.73
N SER A 110 -10.61 -9.30 -12.46
CA SER A 110 -11.63 -8.75 -13.36
C SER A 110 -11.04 -7.85 -14.47
N HIS A 111 -9.77 -7.46 -14.36
CA HIS A 111 -9.09 -6.55 -15.28
C HIS A 111 -7.88 -7.20 -15.99
N MET A 112 -7.79 -8.55 -15.94
CA MET A 112 -6.93 -9.36 -16.83
C MET A 112 -7.58 -9.54 -18.21
#